data_AF-I6AUP7-F1
#
_entry.id   AF-I6AUP7-F1
#
_cell.length_a   1.000
_cell.length_b   1.000
_cell.length_c   1.000
_cell.angle_alpha   90.00
_cell.angle_beta   90.00
_cell.angle_gamma   90.00
#
_symmetry.space_group_name_H-M   'P 1'
#
loop_
_entity.id
_entity.type
_entity.pdbx_description
1 polymer ?
#
loop_
_entity_poly.entity_id
_entity_poly.type
_entity_poly.pdbx_seq_one_letter_code
_entity_poly.pdbx_strand_id
1 'polypeptide(L)'
;MEIAMYLAGVLLLAVPVAFIVRGKYRLAAFSHVLDNEKLRLRVFNPVAFADLARGWLGTVLIIESFQLTGGGGSKLPFLMTGLVTTVGLLLQHFFTREDDDVMPAPVAYTIGVTLALLPTFNAGVSVIVALATAIAMRNIYAFHITGAASILGLGLLMKISRLDVALAAMLFAAPVALAGMLQRQLGVRVAMRVMTEAGNLRSRIRDVRIAPANADRRGN
;
A
#
# COMPACT_ATOMS: atom_id res chain seq x y z
N MET A 1 -4.24 31.02 -5.26
CA MET A 1 -4.55 29.71 -5.89
C MET A 1 -3.52 28.64 -5.51
N GLU A 2 -2.22 28.97 -5.55
CA GLU A 2 -1.10 28.06 -5.24
C GLU A 2 -1.14 27.43 -3.84
N ILE A 3 -1.32 28.23 -2.79
CA ILE A 3 -1.41 27.73 -1.40
C ILE A 3 -2.57 26.74 -1.25
N ALA A 4 -3.70 26.99 -1.92
CA ALA A 4 -4.85 26.09 -1.88
C ALA A 4 -4.56 24.75 -2.57
N MET A 5 -3.84 24.75 -3.70
CA MET A 5 -3.42 23.52 -4.38
C MET A 5 -2.39 22.73 -3.56
N TYR A 6 -1.42 23.42 -2.95
CA TYR A 6 -0.45 22.80 -2.05
C TYR A 6 -1.16 22.15 -0.85
N LEU A 7 -2.03 22.89 -0.16
CA LEU A 7 -2.79 22.37 0.97
C LEU A 7 -3.68 21.19 0.57
N ALA A 8 -4.35 21.26 -0.59
CA ALA A 8 -5.15 20.15 -1.11
C ALA A 8 -4.28 18.91 -1.39
N GLY A 9 -3.10 19.08 -1.99
CA GLY A 9 -2.15 18.00 -2.23
C GLY A 9 -1.65 17.36 -0.93
N VAL A 10 -1.29 18.18 0.07
CA VAL A 10 -0.89 17.69 1.39
C VAL A 10 -2.02 16.93 2.07
N LEU A 11 -3.24 17.46 2.07
CA LEU A 11 -4.39 16.79 2.68
C LEU A 11 -4.69 15.46 1.99
N LEU A 12 -4.64 15.44 0.66
CA LEU A 12 -4.78 14.20 -0.11
C LEU A 12 -3.73 13.20 0.32
N LEU A 13 -2.44 13.55 0.40
CA LEU A 13 -1.40 12.57 0.74
C LEU A 13 -1.35 12.18 2.21
N ALA A 14 -1.65 13.09 3.14
CA ALA A 14 -1.57 12.85 4.58
C ALA A 14 -2.77 12.10 5.14
N VAL A 15 -3.98 12.32 4.63
CA VAL A 15 -5.21 11.71 5.19
C VAL A 15 -5.43 10.32 4.59
N PRO A 16 -5.27 9.21 5.36
CA PRO A 16 -5.49 7.88 4.82
C PRO A 16 -6.96 7.67 4.47
N VAL A 17 -7.25 6.95 3.38
CA VAL A 17 -8.62 6.66 2.93
C VAL A 17 -9.44 5.90 4.00
N ALA A 18 -8.76 5.14 4.87
CA ALA A 18 -9.39 4.48 6.01
C ALA A 18 -10.11 5.44 6.97
N PHE A 19 -9.71 6.72 7.04
CA PHE A 19 -10.42 7.75 7.80
C PHE A 19 -11.75 8.15 7.15
N ILE A 20 -11.82 8.05 5.82
CA ILE A 20 -12.97 8.49 5.00
C ILE A 20 -13.98 7.35 4.82
N VAL A 21 -13.52 6.10 4.69
CA VAL A 21 -14.39 4.97 4.36
C VAL A 21 -14.66 4.11 5.60
N ARG A 22 -15.90 4.22 6.14
CA ARG A 22 -16.44 3.40 7.24
C ARG A 22 -16.79 1.95 6.81
N GLY A 23 -15.95 1.30 6.00
CA GLY A 23 -16.17 -0.07 5.53
C GLY A 23 -15.48 -1.12 6.42
N LYS A 24 -16.02 -2.34 6.48
CA LYS A 24 -15.32 -3.49 7.06
C LYS A 24 -14.31 -4.02 6.03
N TYR A 25 -13.02 -3.84 6.28
CA TYR A 25 -11.92 -4.38 5.46
C TYR A 25 -11.12 -5.34 6.31
N ARG A 26 -10.62 -6.43 5.71
CA ARG A 26 -9.71 -7.36 6.37
C ARG A 26 -8.34 -7.37 5.71
N LEU A 27 -7.28 -7.48 6.51
CA LEU A 27 -5.95 -7.83 6.00
C LEU A 27 -5.85 -9.33 5.73
N ALA A 28 -5.44 -9.70 4.52
CA ALA A 28 -5.21 -11.08 4.13
C ALA A 28 -3.81 -11.25 3.53
N ALA A 29 -3.17 -12.38 3.84
CA ALA A 29 -1.92 -12.76 3.19
C ALA A 29 -2.12 -12.88 1.67
N PHE A 30 -1.15 -12.40 0.90
CA PHE A 30 -1.27 -12.34 -0.56
C PHE A 30 -1.42 -13.72 -1.21
N SER A 31 -0.71 -14.73 -0.70
CA SER A 31 -0.86 -16.13 -1.12
C SER A 31 -2.31 -16.60 -1.01
N HIS A 32 -2.94 -16.37 0.14
CA HIS A 32 -4.33 -16.74 0.39
C HIS A 32 -5.34 -16.00 -0.51
N VAL A 33 -5.02 -14.76 -0.90
CA VAL A 33 -5.82 -14.00 -1.87
C VAL A 33 -5.74 -14.60 -3.26
N LEU A 34 -4.56 -15.07 -3.69
CA LEU A 34 -4.37 -15.70 -5.00
C LEU A 34 -5.06 -17.06 -5.09
N ASP A 35 -5.09 -17.83 -4.00
CA ASP A 35 -5.71 -19.15 -3.95
C ASP A 35 -7.25 -19.12 -3.90
N ASN A 36 -7.84 -17.97 -3.59
CA ASN A 36 -9.29 -17.83 -3.44
C ASN A 36 -9.85 -16.76 -4.40
N GLU A 37 -10.53 -17.22 -5.45
CA GLU A 37 -11.12 -16.34 -6.47
C GLU A 37 -12.05 -15.27 -5.89
N LYS A 38 -12.84 -15.60 -4.86
CA LYS A 38 -13.75 -14.63 -4.22
C LYS A 38 -12.99 -13.53 -3.49
N LEU A 39 -11.82 -13.84 -2.90
CA LEU A 39 -10.96 -12.85 -2.27
C LEU A 39 -10.22 -12.02 -3.31
N ARG A 40 -9.74 -12.64 -4.40
CA ARG A 40 -9.10 -11.95 -5.53
C ARG A 40 -9.97 -10.84 -6.10
N LEU A 41 -11.25 -11.09 -6.33
CA LEU A 41 -12.20 -10.07 -6.81
C LEU A 41 -12.42 -8.94 -5.80
N ARG A 42 -12.32 -9.22 -4.49
CA ARG A 42 -12.52 -8.25 -3.41
C ARG A 42 -11.30 -7.36 -3.13
N VAL A 43 -10.15 -7.66 -3.76
CA VAL A 43 -8.98 -6.75 -3.77
C VAL A 43 -9.32 -5.48 -4.55
N PHE A 44 -10.09 -5.61 -5.63
CA PHE A 44 -10.61 -4.48 -6.39
C PHE A 44 -11.80 -3.89 -5.65
N ASN A 45 -11.53 -2.90 -4.81
CA ASN A 45 -12.55 -2.21 -4.03
C ASN A 45 -12.41 -0.69 -4.16
N PRO A 46 -13.47 0.10 -3.88
CA PRO A 46 -13.43 1.56 -4.00
C PRO A 46 -12.33 2.22 -3.18
N VAL A 47 -11.91 1.63 -2.06
CA VAL A 47 -10.81 2.16 -1.22
C VAL A 47 -9.48 2.05 -1.93
N ALA A 48 -9.21 0.94 -2.62
CA ALA A 48 -8.00 0.79 -3.42
C ALA A 48 -7.94 1.84 -4.55
N PHE A 49 -9.06 2.08 -5.25
CA PHE A 49 -9.13 3.12 -6.28
C PHE A 49 -8.96 4.52 -5.69
N ALA A 50 -9.59 4.80 -4.55
CA ALA A 50 -9.43 6.06 -3.85
C ALA A 50 -7.97 6.28 -3.39
N ASP A 51 -7.30 5.25 -2.86
CA ASP A 51 -5.89 5.35 -2.44
C ASP A 51 -4.96 5.59 -3.62
N LEU A 52 -5.23 4.97 -4.78
CA LEU A 52 -4.50 5.22 -6.03
C LEU A 52 -4.70 6.65 -6.51
N ALA A 53 -5.96 7.08 -6.66
CA ALA A 53 -6.30 8.42 -7.14
C ALA A 53 -5.75 9.50 -6.20
N ARG A 54 -5.83 9.27 -4.89
CA ARG A 54 -5.29 10.15 -3.85
C ARG A 54 -3.77 10.26 -3.92
N GLY A 55 -3.06 9.14 -4.07
CA GLY A 55 -1.60 9.13 -4.25
C GLY A 55 -1.19 9.89 -5.51
N TRP A 56 -1.89 9.64 -6.62
CA TRP A 56 -1.61 10.30 -7.90
C TRP A 56 -1.92 11.82 -7.86
N LEU A 57 -3.17 12.20 -7.58
CA LEU A 57 -3.60 13.60 -7.54
C LEU A 57 -2.84 14.41 -6.49
N GLY A 58 -2.63 13.84 -5.31
CA GLY A 58 -1.95 14.54 -4.22
C GLY A 58 -0.50 14.89 -4.58
N THR A 59 0.22 13.96 -5.20
CA THR A 59 1.60 14.21 -5.65
C THR A 59 1.65 15.19 -6.82
N VAL A 60 0.76 15.07 -7.81
CA VAL A 60 0.70 16.01 -8.95
C VAL A 60 0.43 17.44 -8.47
N LEU A 61 -0.56 17.65 -7.61
CA LEU A 61 -0.90 18.98 -7.11
C LEU A 61 0.24 19.65 -6.34
N ILE A 62 1.01 18.88 -5.56
CA ILE A 62 2.19 19.40 -4.88
C ILE A 62 3.24 19.84 -5.92
N ILE A 63 3.55 18.98 -6.90
CA ILE A 63 4.54 19.29 -7.94
C ILE A 63 4.13 20.54 -8.73
N GLU A 64 2.88 20.61 -9.18
CA GLU A 64 2.35 21.75 -9.94
C GLU A 64 2.36 23.05 -9.11
N SER A 65 1.97 22.99 -7.83
CA SER A 65 2.00 24.17 -6.95
C SER A 65 3.41 24.75 -6.80
N PHE A 66 4.44 23.89 -6.84
CA PHE A 66 5.84 24.30 -6.77
C PHE A 66 6.40 24.81 -8.09
N GLN A 67 5.94 24.28 -9.23
CA GLN A 67 6.32 24.79 -10.54
C GLN A 67 5.75 26.19 -10.78
N LEU A 68 4.53 26.46 -10.30
CA LEU A 68 3.85 27.75 -10.45
C LEU A 68 4.46 28.86 -9.57
N THR A 69 4.96 28.53 -8.38
CA THR A 69 5.56 29.48 -7.43
C THR A 69 6.96 30.00 -7.83
N GLY A 70 7.39 29.77 -9.08
CA GLY A 70 8.68 30.27 -9.58
C GLY A 70 9.90 29.56 -8.97
N GLY A 71 9.71 28.38 -8.36
CA GLY A 71 10.77 27.53 -7.82
C GLY A 71 11.65 26.87 -8.89
N GLY A 72 11.94 27.57 -9.99
CA GLY A 72 12.85 27.15 -11.05
C GLY A 72 14.20 26.73 -10.47
N GLY A 73 14.40 25.43 -10.31
CA GLY A 73 15.70 24.83 -9.96
C GLY A 73 15.95 24.47 -8.49
N SER A 74 15.04 24.71 -7.55
CA SER A 74 15.30 24.35 -6.14
C SER A 74 14.91 22.89 -5.80
N LYS A 75 15.77 22.17 -5.06
CA LYS A 75 15.53 20.78 -4.58
C LYS A 75 14.55 20.68 -3.39
N LEU A 76 14.15 21.82 -2.84
CA LEU A 76 13.24 21.96 -1.71
C LEU A 76 11.82 21.39 -1.94
N PRO A 77 11.15 21.62 -3.09
CA PRO A 77 9.86 21.00 -3.45
C PRO A 77 9.87 19.47 -3.39
N PHE A 78 10.99 18.86 -3.76
CA PHE A 78 11.16 17.42 -3.79
C PHE A 78 11.24 16.83 -2.38
N LEU A 79 12.01 17.46 -1.48
CA LEU A 79 12.11 17.03 -0.08
C LEU A 79 10.75 17.10 0.63
N MET A 80 9.96 18.16 0.37
CA MET A 80 8.62 18.29 0.93
C MET A 80 7.65 17.25 0.38
N THR A 81 7.68 17.00 -0.93
CA THR A 81 6.86 15.94 -1.55
C THR A 81 7.22 14.56 -0.99
N GLY A 82 8.51 14.27 -0.85
CA GLY A 82 9.00 13.04 -0.23
C GLY A 82 8.60 12.90 1.24
N LEU A 83 8.68 13.98 2.01
CA LEU A 83 8.28 13.99 3.42
C LEU A 83 6.77 13.76 3.57
N VAL A 84 5.94 14.47 2.82
CA VAL A 84 4.48 14.35 2.88
C VAL A 84 4.02 12.96 2.43
N THR A 85 4.60 12.41 1.36
CA THR A 85 4.30 11.04 0.93
C THR A 85 4.72 10.00 1.95
N THR A 86 5.88 10.18 2.59
CA THR A 86 6.36 9.29 3.67
C THR A 86 5.44 9.37 4.88
N VAL A 87 5.02 10.56 5.31
CA VAL A 87 4.06 10.73 6.41
C VAL A 87 2.73 10.05 6.06
N GLY A 88 2.22 10.27 4.85
CA GLY A 88 1.02 9.60 4.35
C GLY A 88 1.12 8.08 4.38
N LEU A 89 2.27 7.55 3.96
CA LEU A 89 2.58 6.13 4.02
C LEU A 89 2.55 5.62 5.46
N LEU A 90 3.23 6.29 6.40
CA LEU A 90 3.26 5.90 7.81
C LEU A 90 1.86 5.93 8.43
N LEU A 91 1.07 6.96 8.16
CA LEU A 91 -0.30 7.08 8.66
C LEU A 91 -1.20 5.95 8.13
N GLN A 92 -0.99 5.46 6.90
CA GLN A 92 -1.73 4.29 6.42
C GLN A 92 -1.50 3.04 7.28
N HIS A 93 -0.37 2.91 7.96
CA HIS A 93 -0.08 1.79 8.85
C HIS A 93 -0.75 1.94 10.22
N PHE A 94 -0.68 3.13 10.84
CA PHE A 94 -1.24 3.37 12.18
C PHE A 94 -2.77 3.33 12.24
N PHE A 95 -3.45 3.64 11.13
CA PHE A 95 -4.92 3.69 11.10
C PHE A 95 -5.58 2.35 10.72
N THR A 96 -4.80 1.27 10.58
CA THR A 96 -5.36 -0.07 10.30
C THR A 96 -5.34 -0.86 11.61
N ARG A 97 -6.53 -1.13 12.16
CA ARG A 97 -6.72 -1.59 13.54
C ARG A 97 -7.04 -3.09 13.63
N GLU A 98 -6.42 -3.90 12.79
CA GLU A 98 -6.62 -5.36 12.77
C GLU A 98 -5.30 -6.10 12.87
N ASP A 99 -5.28 -7.11 13.76
CA ASP A 99 -4.25 -8.11 14.05
C ASP A 99 -2.81 -7.59 14.25
N ASP A 100 -2.24 -7.82 15.44
CA ASP A 100 -0.92 -7.31 15.82
C ASP A 100 0.25 -7.84 14.97
N ASP A 101 0.02 -8.88 14.16
CA ASP A 101 1.05 -9.54 13.37
C ASP A 101 1.05 -9.12 11.89
N VAL A 102 0.02 -8.41 11.41
CA VAL A 102 -0.13 -8.08 9.97
C VAL A 102 -0.34 -6.59 9.77
N MET A 103 0.38 -6.01 8.82
CA MET A 103 0.30 -4.61 8.44
C MET A 103 -0.16 -4.44 6.99
N PRO A 104 -0.89 -3.36 6.66
CA PRO A 104 -1.34 -3.11 5.29
C PRO A 104 -0.17 -2.93 4.32
N ALA A 105 -0.23 -3.59 3.17
CA ALA A 105 0.62 -3.29 2.02
C ALA A 105 -0.01 -2.14 1.22
N PRO A 106 0.59 -0.93 1.19
CA PRO A 106 0.02 0.27 0.57
C PRO A 106 0.22 0.26 -0.96
N VAL A 107 -0.17 -0.82 -1.62
CA VAL A 107 0.06 -1.09 -3.04
C VAL A 107 -0.54 0.00 -3.93
N ALA A 108 -1.83 0.29 -3.78
CA ALA A 108 -2.52 1.27 -4.62
C ALA A 108 -1.93 2.68 -4.46
N TYR A 109 -1.59 3.06 -3.23
CA TYR A 109 -0.97 4.35 -2.91
C TYR A 109 0.42 4.49 -3.55
N THR A 110 1.28 3.48 -3.38
CA THR A 110 2.65 3.49 -3.97
C THR A 110 2.62 3.50 -5.50
N ILE A 111 1.67 2.80 -6.14
CA ILE A 111 1.42 2.89 -7.58
C ILE A 111 1.02 4.33 -7.98
N GLY A 112 0.05 4.93 -7.27
CA GLY A 112 -0.41 6.29 -7.56
C GLY A 112 0.71 7.33 -7.49
N VAL A 113 1.53 7.29 -6.44
CA VAL A 113 2.69 8.20 -6.30
C VAL A 113 3.71 7.96 -7.41
N THR A 114 3.97 6.71 -7.79
CA THR A 114 4.95 6.39 -8.84
C THR A 114 4.50 6.87 -10.22
N LEU A 115 3.20 6.75 -10.52
CA LEU A 115 2.62 7.30 -11.74
C LEU A 115 2.69 8.82 -11.81
N ALA A 116 2.74 9.50 -10.67
CA ALA A 116 2.90 10.96 -10.61
C ALA A 116 4.36 11.40 -10.74
N LEU A 117 5.32 10.61 -10.23
CA LEU A 117 6.74 10.95 -10.24
C LEU A 117 7.49 10.55 -11.52
N LEU A 118 7.04 9.49 -12.21
CA LEU A 118 7.75 8.92 -13.34
C LEU A 118 6.90 8.98 -14.62
N PRO A 119 7.53 9.00 -15.82
CA PRO A 119 6.83 8.84 -17.08
C PRO A 119 5.98 7.58 -17.09
N THR A 120 4.77 7.68 -17.65
CA THR A 120 3.73 6.64 -17.61
C THR A 120 4.23 5.29 -18.11
N PHE A 121 5.06 5.28 -19.17
CA PHE A 121 5.64 4.05 -19.70
C PHE A 121 6.53 3.34 -18.67
N ASN A 122 7.45 4.08 -18.03
CA ASN A 122 8.37 3.50 -17.04
C ASN A 122 7.62 3.02 -15.79
N ALA A 123 6.70 3.84 -15.29
CA ALA A 123 5.85 3.47 -14.17
C ALA A 123 5.01 2.22 -14.49
N GLY A 124 4.40 2.16 -15.68
CA GLY A 124 3.60 1.03 -16.13
C GLY A 124 4.40 -0.26 -16.20
N VAL A 125 5.57 -0.24 -16.85
CA VAL A 125 6.45 -1.43 -16.95
C VAL A 125 6.89 -1.87 -15.56
N SER A 126 7.32 -0.95 -14.70
CA SER A 126 7.75 -1.27 -13.34
C SER A 126 6.64 -1.92 -12.51
N VAL A 127 5.41 -1.39 -12.58
CA VAL A 127 4.25 -1.95 -11.88
C VAL A 127 3.89 -3.34 -12.41
N ILE A 128 3.94 -3.55 -13.73
CA ILE A 128 3.67 -4.85 -14.36
C ILE A 128 4.71 -5.88 -13.90
N VAL A 129 6.00 -5.55 -13.95
CA VAL A 129 7.09 -6.43 -13.50
C VAL A 129 6.94 -6.76 -12.01
N ALA A 130 6.65 -5.75 -11.18
CA ALA A 130 6.44 -5.92 -9.75
C ALA A 130 5.26 -6.85 -9.46
N LEU A 131 4.13 -6.65 -10.15
CA LEU A 131 2.93 -7.46 -9.97
C LEU A 131 3.15 -8.90 -10.45
N ALA A 132 3.78 -9.08 -11.62
CA ALA A 132 4.10 -10.40 -12.14
C ALA A 132 5.01 -11.18 -11.18
N THR A 133 6.02 -10.51 -10.62
CA THR A 133 6.94 -11.13 -9.65
C THR A 133 6.22 -11.47 -8.35
N ALA A 134 5.37 -10.57 -7.85
CA ALA A 134 4.56 -10.84 -6.67
C ALA A 134 3.67 -12.06 -6.84
N ILE A 135 3.00 -12.18 -8.00
CA ILE A 135 2.15 -13.32 -8.36
C ILE A 135 2.99 -14.61 -8.44
N ALA A 136 4.12 -14.57 -9.15
CA ALA A 136 4.99 -15.73 -9.32
C ALA A 136 5.55 -16.24 -7.97
N MET A 137 5.95 -15.32 -7.10
CA MET A 137 6.49 -15.65 -5.77
C MET A 137 5.40 -15.81 -4.70
N ARG A 138 4.13 -15.56 -5.03
CA ARG A 138 2.99 -15.56 -4.11
C ARG A 138 3.23 -14.72 -2.86
N ASN A 139 4.00 -13.64 -3.00
CA ASN A 139 4.51 -12.84 -1.88
C ASN A 139 4.47 -11.34 -2.20
N ILE A 140 3.80 -10.55 -1.37
CA ILE A 140 3.67 -9.10 -1.57
C ILE A 140 4.97 -8.33 -1.29
N TYR A 141 5.89 -8.89 -0.50
CA TYR A 141 7.22 -8.29 -0.34
C TYR A 141 7.95 -8.22 -1.69
N ALA A 142 7.74 -9.22 -2.55
CA ALA A 142 8.33 -9.25 -3.88
C ALA A 142 7.83 -8.09 -4.76
N PHE A 143 6.56 -7.68 -4.64
CA PHE A 143 6.03 -6.49 -5.32
C PHE A 143 6.87 -5.24 -5.00
N HIS A 144 7.08 -4.99 -3.71
CA HIS A 144 7.77 -3.79 -3.24
C HIS A 144 9.26 -3.79 -3.60
N ILE A 145 9.95 -4.92 -3.41
CA ILE A 145 11.39 -5.05 -3.71
C ILE A 145 11.64 -4.96 -5.21
N THR A 146 10.90 -5.75 -6.00
CA THR A 146 11.13 -5.78 -7.45
C THR A 146 10.65 -4.50 -8.14
N GLY A 147 9.57 -3.88 -7.64
CA GLY A 147 9.15 -2.55 -8.08
C GLY A 147 10.20 -1.48 -7.79
N ALA A 148 10.80 -1.47 -6.59
CA ALA A 148 11.91 -0.56 -6.29
C ALA A 148 13.10 -0.79 -7.22
N ALA A 149 13.49 -2.05 -7.43
CA ALA A 149 14.61 -2.41 -8.30
C ALA A 149 14.34 -2.05 -9.77
N SER A 150 13.12 -2.28 -10.28
CA SER A 150 12.75 -1.95 -11.66
C SER A 150 12.69 -0.44 -11.86
N ILE A 151 12.13 0.31 -10.89
CA ILE A 151 12.10 1.77 -10.93
C ILE A 151 13.53 2.33 -10.98
N LEU A 152 14.43 1.84 -10.12
CA LEU A 152 15.84 2.23 -10.15
C LEU A 152 16.48 1.89 -11.50
N GLY A 153 16.38 0.64 -11.95
CA GLY A 153 17.03 0.17 -13.17
C GLY A 153 16.54 0.88 -14.42
N LEU A 154 15.22 0.88 -14.66
CA LEU A 154 14.60 1.51 -15.82
C LEU A 154 14.69 3.03 -15.75
N GLY A 155 14.52 3.62 -14.57
CA GLY A 155 14.63 5.07 -14.39
C GLY A 155 16.03 5.59 -14.71
N LEU A 156 17.07 4.90 -14.26
CA LEU A 156 18.45 5.23 -14.60
C LEU A 156 18.75 4.99 -16.08
N LEU A 157 18.25 3.89 -16.66
CA LEU A 157 18.42 3.58 -18.09
C LEU A 157 17.81 4.66 -18.99
N MET A 158 16.64 5.18 -18.64
CA MET A 158 15.94 6.23 -19.38
C MET A 158 16.44 7.65 -19.07
N LYS A 159 17.55 7.78 -18.33
CA LYS A 159 18.16 9.07 -17.93
C LYS A 159 17.19 10.01 -17.19
N ILE A 160 16.24 9.44 -16.44
CA ILE A 160 15.37 10.21 -15.56
C ILE A 160 16.23 10.81 -14.43
N SER A 161 15.78 11.94 -13.89
CA SER A 161 16.34 12.54 -12.68
C SER A 161 16.60 11.48 -11.61
N ARG A 162 17.87 11.36 -11.20
CA ARG A 162 18.31 10.36 -10.21
C ARG A 162 17.59 10.51 -8.88
N LEU A 163 17.23 11.75 -8.53
CA LEU A 163 16.51 12.05 -7.30
C LEU A 163 15.09 11.46 -7.37
N ASP A 164 14.33 11.74 -8.43
CA ASP A 164 12.95 11.24 -8.58
C ASP A 164 12.88 9.72 -8.60
N VAL A 165 13.83 9.10 -9.30
CA VAL A 165 13.99 7.64 -9.34
C VAL A 165 14.33 7.07 -7.96
N ALA A 166 15.24 7.72 -7.22
CA ALA A 166 15.61 7.28 -5.87
C ALA A 166 14.45 7.42 -4.88
N LEU A 167 13.70 8.52 -4.90
CA LEU A 167 12.53 8.70 -4.02
C LEU A 167 11.42 7.72 -4.34
N ALA A 168 11.08 7.53 -5.62
CA ALA A 168 10.07 6.56 -6.01
C ALA A 168 10.46 5.14 -5.57
N ALA A 169 11.73 4.76 -5.74
CA ALA A 169 12.24 3.47 -5.29
C ALA A 169 12.25 3.33 -3.75
N MET A 170 12.67 4.37 -3.02
CA MET A 170 12.64 4.39 -1.56
C MET A 170 11.22 4.25 -1.02
N LEU A 171 10.24 4.96 -1.61
CA LEU A 171 8.83 4.84 -1.23
C LEU A 171 8.28 3.44 -1.52
N PHE A 172 8.73 2.79 -2.59
CA PHE A 172 8.38 1.40 -2.89
C PHE A 172 8.97 0.42 -1.88
N ALA A 173 10.21 0.63 -1.43
CA ALA A 173 10.91 -0.22 -0.46
C ALA A 173 10.51 0.04 1.00
N ALA A 174 10.03 1.25 1.33
CA ALA A 174 9.72 1.67 2.69
C ALA A 174 8.73 0.75 3.44
N PRO A 175 7.66 0.22 2.82
CA PRO A 175 6.77 -0.74 3.50
C PRO A 175 7.49 -2.01 3.94
N VAL A 176 8.46 -2.49 3.15
CA VAL A 176 9.24 -3.69 3.50
C VAL A 176 10.19 -3.39 4.66
N ALA A 177 10.87 -2.25 4.63
CA ALA A 177 11.73 -1.83 5.72
C ALA A 177 10.93 -1.67 7.04
N LEU A 178 9.77 -1.01 6.97
CA LEU A 178 8.89 -0.81 8.12
C LEU A 178 8.36 -2.14 8.67
N ALA A 179 7.96 -3.06 7.78
CA ALA A 179 7.53 -4.40 8.17
C ALA A 179 8.64 -5.19 8.88
N GLY A 180 9.88 -5.10 8.38
CA GLY A 180 11.04 -5.71 9.03
C GLY A 180 11.34 -5.11 10.40
N MET A 181 11.28 -3.77 10.52
CA MET A 181 11.52 -3.07 11.79
C MET A 181 10.47 -3.39 12.85
N LEU A 182 9.20 -3.53 12.44
CA LEU A 182 8.09 -3.85 13.33
C LEU A 182 7.86 -5.36 13.50
N GLN A 183 8.67 -6.21 12.85
CA GLN A 183 8.51 -7.67 12.82
C GLN A 183 7.11 -8.14 12.40
N ARG A 184 6.45 -7.38 11.52
CA ARG A 184 5.08 -7.64 11.04
C ARG A 184 5.08 -8.14 9.60
N GLN A 185 4.06 -8.90 9.24
CA GLN A 185 3.84 -9.37 7.87
C GLN A 185 3.06 -8.34 7.04
N LEU A 186 3.45 -8.11 5.79
CA LEU A 186 2.66 -7.31 4.85
C LEU A 186 1.45 -8.11 4.33
N GLY A 187 0.26 -7.55 4.50
CA GLY A 187 -1.02 -8.11 4.05
C GLY A 187 -1.75 -7.17 3.09
N VAL A 188 -2.50 -7.75 2.15
CA VAL A 188 -3.33 -6.98 1.22
C VAL A 188 -4.71 -6.75 1.84
N ARG A 189 -5.23 -5.52 1.70
CA ARG A 189 -6.59 -5.17 2.14
C ARG A 189 -7.64 -5.77 1.21
N VAL A 190 -8.61 -6.46 1.79
CA VAL A 190 -9.73 -7.09 1.08
C VAL A 190 -11.05 -6.58 1.65
N ALA A 191 -11.99 -6.20 0.80
CA ALA A 191 -13.31 -5.77 1.25
C ALA A 191 -14.09 -6.95 1.85
N MET A 192 -14.56 -6.80 3.09
CA MET A 192 -15.48 -7.76 3.71
C MET A 192 -16.90 -7.32 3.40
N ARG A 193 -17.75 -8.27 2.98
CA ARG A 193 -19.19 -8.01 2.99
C ARG A 193 -19.58 -7.78 4.44
N VAL A 194 -20.19 -6.65 4.76
CA VAL A 194 -21.00 -6.55 5.98
C VAL A 194 -22.05 -7.64 5.81
N MET A 195 -21.95 -8.74 6.57
CA MET A 195 -23.12 -9.57 6.78
C MET A 195 -24.12 -8.63 7.45
N THR A 196 -25.08 -8.15 6.67
CA THR A 196 -26.29 -7.58 7.23
C THR A 196 -26.84 -8.68 8.12
N GLU A 197 -26.79 -8.47 9.44
CA GLU A 197 -27.49 -9.29 10.42
C GLU A 197 -28.99 -9.18 10.15
N ALA A 198 -29.45 -9.93 9.16
CA ALA A 198 -30.82 -10.32 8.94
C ALA A 198 -30.78 -11.82 8.67
N GLY A 199 -30.44 -12.57 9.71
CA GLY A 199 -30.22 -14.01 9.61
C GLY A 199 -29.72 -14.60 10.91
N ASN A 200 -30.58 -14.55 11.93
CA ASN A 200 -30.53 -15.44 13.10
C ASN A 200 -29.96 -16.82 12.73
N LEU A 201 -28.71 -17.11 13.11
CA LEU A 201 -28.28 -18.46 13.45
C LEU A 201 -27.13 -18.34 14.46
N ARG A 202 -27.53 -18.20 15.74
CA ARG A 202 -26.73 -18.73 16.85
C ARG A 202 -26.45 -20.20 16.55
N SER A 203 -25.21 -20.53 16.22
CA SER A 203 -24.65 -21.83 16.56
C SER A 203 -23.94 -21.66 17.91
N ARG A 204 -24.68 -21.92 19.00
CA ARG A 204 -24.04 -22.56 20.16
C ARG A 204 -23.54 -23.91 19.62
N ILE A 205 -22.34 -24.35 20.01
CA ILE A 205 -21.63 -25.56 19.55
C ILE A 205 -20.61 -25.29 18.42
N ARG A 206 -19.48 -24.64 18.77
CA ARG A 206 -18.12 -25.16 18.54
C ARG A 206 -17.06 -24.16 19.05
N ASP A 207 -17.05 -23.98 20.37
CA ASP A 207 -15.78 -23.73 21.06
C ASP A 207 -15.22 -25.11 21.42
N VAL A 208 -14.46 -25.70 20.50
CA VAL A 208 -13.59 -26.83 20.83
C VAL A 208 -12.17 -26.38 20.56
N ARG A 209 -11.44 -26.10 21.65
CA ARG A 209 -9.98 -26.12 21.67
C ARG A 209 -9.55 -27.47 21.10
N ILE A 210 -8.90 -27.47 19.95
CA ILE A 210 -8.13 -28.64 19.54
C ILE A 210 -6.93 -28.69 20.49
N ALA A 211 -7.00 -29.57 21.50
CA ALA A 211 -5.88 -29.86 22.37
C ALA A 211 -4.74 -30.45 21.55
N PRO A 212 -3.46 -30.12 21.83
CA PRO A 212 -2.36 -30.89 21.29
C PRO A 212 -2.45 -32.31 21.87
N ALA A 213 -2.61 -33.29 20.98
CA ALA A 213 -2.54 -34.70 21.29
C ALA A 213 -1.12 -35.02 21.78
N ASN A 214 -0.92 -35.06 23.10
CA ASN A 214 0.15 -35.78 23.80
C ASN A 214 -0.03 -35.60 25.33
N ALA A 215 -1.06 -36.24 25.87
CA ALA A 215 -1.10 -36.66 27.26
C ALA A 215 -1.80 -38.02 27.26
N ASP A 216 -1.34 -38.94 28.10
CA ASP A 216 -1.82 -40.32 28.24
C ASP A 216 -1.39 -41.34 27.17
N ARG A 217 -0.07 -41.50 27.07
CA ARG A 217 0.51 -42.84 27.00
C ARG A 217 1.69 -42.96 27.97
N ARG A 218 1.41 -43.30 29.24
CA ARG A 218 2.09 -44.37 30.00
C ARG A 218 1.20 -44.80 31.16
N GLY A 219 0.68 -46.03 31.08
CA GLY A 219 0.13 -46.75 32.21
C GLY A 219 1.22 -47.52 32.95
N ASN A 220 1.07 -47.66 34.26
CA ASN A 220 0.86 -48.92 34.99
C ASN A 220 0.53 -48.58 36.44
#